data_AF-A0A150M8U4-F1
#
_entry.id   AF-A0A150M8U4-F1
#
_cell.length_a   1.000
_cell.length_b   1.000
_cell.length_c   1.000
_cell.angle_alpha   90.00
_cell.angle_beta   90.00
_cell.angle_gamma   90.00
#
_symmetry.space_group_name_H-M   'P 1'
#
loop_
_entity.id
_entity.type
_entity.pdbx_description
1 polymer ?
#
loop_
_entity_poly.entity_id
_entity_poly.type
_entity_poly.pdbx_seq_one_letter_code
_entity_poly.pdbx_strand_id
1 'polypeptide(L)'
;MVKCLNVMKNAIEAMPSGGSLYVRVSEAGGTVYLDIADTGIGISKERLQKIGEPFFTLKEKGMGLGMTTSMKIIQEHKGTMQIESEVGKGTIVHLTLPSGYAADAASG
;
A
#
# COMPACT_ATOMS: atom_id res chain seq x y z
N MET A 1 13.75 6.16 4.93
CA MET A 1 12.54 6.18 5.79
C MET A 1 11.34 6.01 4.89
N VAL A 2 10.69 4.85 4.94
CA VAL A 2 9.50 4.55 4.12
C VAL A 2 8.31 5.34 4.65
N LYS A 3 7.56 5.99 3.75
CA LYS A 3 6.38 6.81 4.12
C LYS A 3 5.09 6.14 3.65
N CYS A 4 4.42 5.43 4.56
CA CYS A 4 3.13 4.79 4.29
C CYS A 4 1.91 5.71 4.49
N LEU A 5 2.14 6.97 4.89
CA LEU A 5 1.07 7.93 5.18
C LEU A 5 0.11 8.12 4.01
N ASN A 6 0.62 8.11 2.77
CA ASN A 6 -0.24 8.30 1.61
C ASN A 6 -1.16 7.09 1.35
N VAL A 7 -0.71 5.88 1.67
CA VAL A 7 -1.53 4.67 1.59
C VAL A 7 -2.64 4.73 2.65
N MET A 8 -2.28 5.02 3.90
CA MET A 8 -3.26 5.15 5.00
C MET A 8 -4.27 6.28 4.74
N LYS A 9 -3.82 7.41 4.19
CA LYS A 9 -4.70 8.52 3.81
C LYS A 9 -5.70 8.11 2.73
N ASN A 10 -5.26 7.40 1.70
CA ASN A 10 -6.16 6.88 0.67
C ASN A 10 -7.19 5.91 1.25
N ALA A 11 -6.77 5.05 2.17
CA ALA A 11 -7.63 4.09 2.84
C ALA A 11 -8.74 4.79 3.67
N ILE A 12 -8.38 5.83 4.44
CA ILE A 12 -9.33 6.66 5.19
C ILE A 12 -10.31 7.39 4.25
N GLU A 13 -9.82 7.99 3.17
CA GLU A 13 -10.67 8.70 2.22
C GLU A 13 -11.62 7.78 1.44
N ALA A 14 -11.30 6.49 1.31
CA ALA A 14 -12.19 5.49 0.73
C ALA A 14 -13.37 5.12 1.64
N MET A 15 -13.39 5.60 2.89
CA MET A 15 -14.42 5.34 3.91
C MET A 15 -15.17 6.62 4.33
N PRO A 16 -15.86 7.33 3.42
CA PRO A 16 -16.51 8.62 3.72
C PRO A 16 -17.61 8.52 4.78
N SER A 17 -18.23 7.35 4.91
CA SER A 17 -19.29 7.07 5.92
C SER A 17 -18.75 6.36 7.16
N GLY A 18 -17.42 6.34 7.36
CA GLY A 18 -16.76 5.53 8.37
C GLY A 18 -16.48 4.10 7.90
N GLY A 19 -15.70 3.37 8.71
CA GLY A 19 -15.25 2.02 8.42
C GLY A 19 -14.08 1.63 9.31
N SER A 20 -13.40 0.53 8.98
CA SER A 20 -12.24 0.04 9.73
C SER A 20 -10.99 0.09 8.86
N LEU A 21 -9.90 0.61 9.44
CA LEU A 21 -8.56 0.53 8.89
C LEU A 21 -7.76 -0.49 9.70
N TYR A 22 -7.24 -1.51 9.03
CA TYR A 22 -6.40 -2.53 9.62
C TYR A 22 -4.97 -2.36 9.12
N VAL A 23 -4.02 -2.43 10.05
CA VAL A 23 -2.59 -2.46 9.74
C VAL A 23 -2.01 -3.72 10.34
N ARG A 24 -1.45 -4.59 9.51
CA ARG A 24 -0.78 -5.81 9.94
C ARG A 24 0.68 -5.76 9.54
N VAL A 25 1.55 -6.06 10.49
CA VAL A 25 2.99 -6.20 10.26
C VAL A 25 3.40 -7.61 10.63
N SER A 26 4.17 -8.24 9.77
CA SER A 26 4.83 -9.52 10.07
C SER A 26 6.21 -9.55 9.44
N GLU A 27 7.06 -10.45 9.90
CA GLU A 27 8.40 -10.64 9.38
C GLU A 27 8.64 -12.14 9.17
N ALA A 28 9.16 -12.50 8.01
CA ALA A 28 9.54 -13.88 7.70
C ALA A 28 10.68 -13.89 6.69
N GLY A 29 11.69 -14.73 6.92
CA GLY A 29 12.79 -14.94 5.97
C GLY A 29 13.54 -13.67 5.58
N GLY A 30 13.74 -12.74 6.52
CA GLY A 30 14.41 -11.48 6.26
C GLY A 30 13.59 -10.48 5.43
N THR A 31 12.27 -10.66 5.36
CA THR A 31 11.33 -9.75 4.69
C THR A 31 10.28 -9.30 5.68
N VAL A 32 10.07 -7.99 5.76
CA VAL A 32 8.96 -7.35 6.46
C VAL A 32 7.77 -7.26 5.50
N TYR A 33 6.63 -7.76 5.94
CA TYR A 33 5.34 -7.68 5.27
C TYR A 33 4.46 -6.69 6.03
N LEU A 34 3.92 -5.71 5.31
CA LEU A 34 3.01 -4.70 5.83
C LEU A 34 1.74 -4.68 4.98
N ASP A 35 0.63 -5.08 5.57
CA ASP A 35 -0.69 -4.97 4.95
C ASP A 35 -1.45 -3.79 5.54
N ILE A 36 -1.99 -2.94 4.67
CA ILE A 36 -2.91 -1.86 5.02
C ILE A 36 -4.24 -2.13 4.34
N ALA A 37 -5.27 -2.45 5.12
CA ALA A 37 -6.59 -2.81 4.61
C ALA A 37 -7.68 -1.85 5.10
N ASP A 38 -8.55 -1.40 4.21
CA ASP A 38 -9.77 -0.65 4.54
C ASP A 38 -11.03 -1.42 4.16
N THR A 39 -12.14 -1.05 4.81
CA THR A 39 -13.50 -1.50 4.45
C THR A 39 -14.25 -0.43 3.65
N GLY A 40 -13.53 0.31 2.80
CA GLY A 40 -14.08 1.41 2.03
C GLY A 40 -14.83 0.97 0.78
N ILE A 41 -15.07 1.94 -0.11
CA ILE A 41 -15.84 1.75 -1.36
C ILE A 41 -15.18 0.78 -2.36
N GLY A 42 -13.89 0.48 -2.19
CA GLY A 42 -13.11 -0.33 -3.11
C GLY A 42 -12.88 0.33 -4.48
N ILE A 43 -12.23 -0.40 -5.39
CA ILE A 43 -11.78 0.09 -6.68
C ILE A 43 -12.18 -0.93 -7.76
N SER A 44 -12.72 -0.45 -8.89
CA SER A 44 -13.06 -1.31 -10.02
C SER A 44 -11.81 -1.88 -10.69
N LYS A 45 -11.94 -3.05 -11.34
CA LYS A 45 -10.82 -3.70 -12.02
C LYS A 45 -10.18 -2.80 -13.10
N GLU A 46 -10.97 -2.06 -13.86
CA GLU A 46 -10.44 -1.16 -14.90
C GLU A 46 -9.66 0.01 -14.31
N ARG A 47 -10.06 0.49 -13.13
CA ARG A 47 -9.38 1.58 -12.41
C ARG A 47 -8.12 1.08 -11.70
N LEU A 48 -8.17 -0.13 -11.14
CA LEU A 48 -7.05 -0.76 -10.44
C LEU A 48 -5.83 -0.91 -11.36
N GLN A 49 -6.05 -1.26 -12.64
CA GLN A 49 -4.99 -1.37 -13.65
C GLN A 49 -4.24 -0.07 -13.94
N LYS A 50 -4.88 1.07 -13.67
CA LYS A 50 -4.29 2.41 -13.88
C LYS A 50 -3.62 2.95 -12.63
N ILE A 51 -3.79 2.30 -11.47
CA ILE A 51 -3.15 2.76 -10.24
C ILE A 51 -1.64 2.65 -10.37
N GLY A 52 -0.96 3.76 -10.06
CA GLY A 52 0.50 3.87 -10.18
C GLY A 52 0.93 4.64 -11.42
N GLU A 53 0.07 4.76 -12.43
CA GLU A 53 0.29 5.66 -13.55
C GLU A 53 0.43 7.12 -13.05
N PRO A 54 1.45 7.86 -13.51
CA PRO A 54 1.58 9.27 -13.15
C PRO A 54 0.30 10.05 -13.48
N PHE A 55 -0.11 10.93 -12.55
CA PHE A 55 -1.30 11.79 -12.67
C PHE A 55 -2.66 11.08 -12.64
N PHE A 56 -2.71 9.75 -12.59
CA PHE A 56 -3.97 9.03 -12.42
C PHE A 56 -4.52 9.22 -11.00
N THR A 57 -5.77 9.69 -10.91
CA THR A 57 -6.46 9.94 -9.64
C THR A 57 -7.96 9.69 -9.77
N LEU A 58 -8.57 9.18 -8.70
CA LEU A 58 -10.02 9.09 -8.56
C LEU A 58 -10.62 10.25 -7.76
N LYS A 59 -9.76 11.15 -7.25
CA LYS A 59 -10.15 12.31 -6.43
C LYS A 59 -10.32 13.54 -7.32
N GLU A 60 -11.44 14.26 -7.16
CA GLU A 60 -11.72 15.50 -7.92
C GLU A 60 -10.64 16.58 -7.79
N LYS A 61 -9.93 16.64 -6.64
CA LYS A 61 -8.86 17.63 -6.37
C LYS A 61 -7.47 17.01 -6.18
N GLY A 62 -7.28 15.74 -6.56
CA GLY A 62 -6.00 15.05 -6.40
C GLY A 62 -5.11 15.19 -7.63
N MET A 63 -3.82 15.46 -7.46
CA MET A 63 -2.85 15.46 -8.58
C MET A 63 -2.40 14.06 -9.02
N GLY A 64 -2.85 12.99 -8.34
CA GLY A 64 -2.47 11.60 -8.65
C GLY A 64 -1.04 11.19 -8.29
N LEU A 65 -0.24 12.07 -7.70
CA LEU A 65 1.19 11.80 -7.46
C LEU A 65 1.50 10.98 -6.20
N GLY A 66 0.57 10.92 -5.24
CA GLY A 66 0.84 10.31 -3.94
C GLY A 66 1.15 8.81 -4.02
N MET A 67 0.37 8.06 -4.80
CA MET A 67 0.56 6.61 -4.92
C MET A 67 1.82 6.30 -5.71
N THR A 68 2.04 6.98 -6.84
CA THR A 68 3.26 6.84 -7.65
C THR A 68 4.53 7.15 -6.84
N THR A 69 4.48 8.18 -5.98
CA THR A 69 5.60 8.51 -5.07
C THR A 69 5.84 7.39 -4.06
N SER A 70 4.78 6.85 -3.47
CA SER A 70 4.87 5.76 -2.49
C SER A 70 5.45 4.49 -3.13
N MET A 71 5.00 4.13 -4.33
CA MET A 71 5.53 3.01 -5.11
C MET A 71 7.02 3.20 -5.40
N LYS A 72 7.44 4.39 -5.84
CA LYS A 72 8.85 4.69 -6.11
C LYS A 72 9.72 4.58 -4.85
N ILE A 73 9.26 5.11 -3.72
CA ILE A 73 9.98 5.00 -2.43
C ILE A 73 10.14 3.54 -2.02
N ILE A 74 9.08 2.72 -2.14
CA ILE A 74 9.15 1.29 -1.82
C ILE A 74 10.16 0.57 -2.72
N GLN A 75 10.12 0.85 -4.03
CA GLN A 75 11.09 0.29 -4.98
C GLN A 75 12.54 0.72 -4.66
N GLU A 76 12.78 1.98 -4.30
CA GLU A 76 14.10 2.47 -3.88
C GLU A 76 14.62 1.76 -2.63
N HIS A 77 13.72 1.25 -1.77
CA HIS A 77 14.06 0.42 -0.61
C HIS A 77 14.10 -1.09 -0.95
N LYS A 78 14.14 -1.46 -2.24
CA LYS A 78 14.13 -2.85 -2.74
C LYS A 78 12.90 -3.65 -2.29
N GLY A 79 11.81 -2.95 -2.02
CA GLY A 79 10.53 -3.54 -1.66
C GLY A 79 9.59 -3.68 -2.85
N THR A 80 8.42 -4.27 -2.60
CA THR A 80 7.32 -4.32 -3.57
C THR A 80 6.02 -3.83 -2.97
N MET A 81 5.11 -3.37 -3.82
CA MET A 81 3.76 -2.95 -3.47
C MET A 81 2.76 -3.63 -4.40
N GLN A 82 1.75 -4.26 -3.83
CA GLN A 82 0.63 -4.87 -4.55
C GLN A 82 -0.68 -4.34 -3.96
N ILE A 83 -1.70 -4.19 -4.81
CA ILE A 83 -2.99 -3.65 -4.40
C ILE A 83 -4.08 -4.61 -4.83
N GLU A 84 -4.87 -5.08 -3.88
CA GLU A 84 -6.07 -5.87 -4.08
C GLU A 84 -7.29 -5.03 -3.70
N SER A 85 -8.34 -5.05 -4.50
CA SER A 85 -9.53 -4.25 -4.21
C SER A 85 -10.76 -4.83 -4.87
N GLU A 86 -11.90 -4.71 -4.19
CA GLU A 86 -13.20 -5.07 -4.72
C GLU A 86 -14.23 -4.00 -4.35
N VAL A 87 -15.02 -3.59 -5.36
CA VAL A 87 -16.06 -2.57 -5.19
C VAL A 87 -17.05 -3.01 -4.11
N GLY A 88 -17.25 -2.15 -3.12
CA GLY A 88 -18.14 -2.38 -1.98
C GLY A 88 -17.57 -3.27 -0.86
N LYS A 89 -16.35 -3.81 -1.00
CA LYS A 89 -15.69 -4.58 0.07
C LYS A 89 -14.48 -3.88 0.68
N GLY A 90 -13.78 -3.06 -0.11
CA GLY A 90 -12.62 -2.30 0.34
C GLY A 90 -11.36 -2.61 -0.45
N THR A 91 -10.22 -2.25 0.13
CA THR A 91 -8.90 -2.35 -0.52
C THR A 91 -7.87 -2.88 0.46
N ILE A 92 -6.93 -3.68 -0.02
CA ILE A 92 -5.74 -4.11 0.70
C ILE A 92 -4.51 -3.69 -0.10
N VAL A 93 -3.59 -3.00 0.55
CA VAL A 93 -2.27 -2.67 0.01
C VAL A 93 -1.24 -3.51 0.73
N HIS A 94 -0.62 -4.42 -0.01
CA HIS A 94 0.46 -5.28 0.43
C HIS A 94 1.79 -4.58 0.16
N LEU A 95 2.64 -4.49 1.16
CA LEU A 95 3.99 -3.93 1.07
C LEU A 95 4.98 -4.97 1.56
N THR A 96 6.07 -5.14 0.83
CA THR A 96 7.21 -5.93 1.27
C THR A 96 8.45 -5.07 1.29
N LEU A 97 9.30 -5.27 2.28
CA LEU A 97 10.59 -4.59 2.43
C LEU A 97 11.61 -5.59 2.97
N PRO A 98 12.88 -5.55 2.53
CA PRO A 98 13.93 -6.29 3.23
C PRO A 98 14.00 -5.88 4.70
N SER A 99 14.15 -6.85 5.60
CA SER A 99 14.45 -6.56 7.01
C SER A 99 15.84 -5.94 7.11
N GLY A 100 15.97 -4.85 7.86
CA GLY A 100 17.28 -4.23 8.12
C GLY A 100 18.17 -5.08 9.04
N TYR A 101 17.59 -6.10 9.68
CA TYR A 101 18.32 -7.17 10.33
C TYR A 101 18.69 -8.19 9.26
N ALA A 102 19.97 -8.21 8.87
CA ALA A 102 20.53 -9.45 8.34
C ALA A 102 20.36 -10.49 9.45
N ALA A 103 19.79 -11.65 9.12
CA ALA A 103 19.93 -12.79 10.00
C ALA A 103 21.41 -13.18 9.97
N ASP A 104 22.22 -12.54 10.82
CA ASP A 104 23.54 -13.02 11.23
C ASP A 104 23.31 -14.29 12.07
N ALA A 105 22.84 -15.35 11.43
CA ALA A 105 22.53 -16.63 12.04
C ALA A 105 22.50 -17.73 10.97
N ALA A 106 23.54 -17.81 10.12
CA ALA A 106 23.82 -18.99 9.31
C ALA A 106 25.29 -19.00 8.83
N SER A 107 26.25 -18.81 9.74
CA SER A 107 27.64 -19.22 9.52
C SER A 107 28.31 -19.46 10.87
N GLY A 108 27.92 -20.58 11.48
CA GLY A 108 28.71 -21.32 12.47
C GLY A 108 29.14 -22.63 11.85
#